data_AF-A0A6A9QKZ1-F1
#
_entry.id   AF-A0A6A9QKZ1-F1
#
_cell.length_a   1.000
_cell.length_b   1.000
_cell.length_c   1.000
_cell.angle_alpha   90.00
_cell.angle_beta   90.00
_cell.angle_gamma   90.00
#
_symmetry.space_group_name_H-M   'P 1'
#
loop_
_entity.id
_entity.type
_entity.pdbx_description
1 polymer ?
#
loop_
_entity_poly.entity_id
_entity_poly.type
_entity_poly.pdbx_seq_one_letter_code
_entity_poly.pdbx_strand_id
1 'polypeptide(L)'
;MVAMSKKAFSPNLKESIYTPSFQRSTAWFLLVLALFEGITGFGAGPQTSTTISDLTFGLLNRGNSLQLHILLIGPLIFFFVLHSASGIGSMLLRRGIKNWLIFKIIIPSLTIGIYIIGIYLYVLLL
;
A
#
# COMPACT_ATOMS: atom_id res chain seq x y z
N MET A 1 11.38 -23.55 -35.98
CA MET A 1 11.86 -22.47 -35.09
C MET A 1 10.69 -21.56 -34.79
N VAL A 2 10.11 -21.64 -33.59
CA VAL A 2 9.01 -20.75 -33.20
C VAL A 2 9.60 -19.37 -32.94
N ALA A 3 9.25 -18.41 -33.79
CA ALA A 3 9.62 -17.02 -33.58
C ALA A 3 8.94 -16.52 -32.30
N MET A 4 9.67 -16.52 -31.18
CA MET A 4 9.32 -15.72 -30.01
C MET A 4 9.39 -14.25 -30.44
N SER A 5 8.27 -13.72 -30.93
CA SER A 5 8.07 -12.28 -30.99
C SER A 5 8.25 -11.75 -29.58
N LYS A 6 9.41 -11.15 -29.30
CA LYS A 6 9.63 -10.36 -28.09
C LYS A 6 8.62 -9.22 -28.17
N LYS A 7 7.44 -9.40 -27.58
CA LYS A 7 6.50 -8.29 -27.33
C LYS A 7 7.32 -7.22 -26.64
N ALA A 8 7.65 -6.15 -27.37
CA ALA A 8 8.43 -5.05 -26.84
C ALA A 8 7.74 -4.58 -25.57
N PHE A 9 8.49 -4.46 -24.48
CA PHE A 9 7.95 -4.05 -23.20
C PHE A 9 7.20 -2.72 -23.39
N SER A 10 5.88 -2.74 -23.17
CA SER A 10 5.03 -1.56 -23.26
C SER A 10 4.52 -1.23 -21.85
N PRO A 11 5.16 -0.28 -21.14
CA PRO A 11 4.71 0.13 -19.81
C PRO A 11 3.33 0.82 -19.82
N ASN A 12 2.83 1.15 -21.01
CA ASN A 12 1.53 1.79 -21.26
C ASN A 12 0.39 0.79 -21.55
N LEU A 13 0.61 -0.51 -21.32
CA LEU A 13 -0.48 -1.49 -21.41
C LEU A 13 -1.56 -1.17 -20.37
N LYS A 14 -2.84 -1.35 -20.74
CA LYS A 14 -3.98 -1.18 -19.83
C LYS A 14 -3.87 -2.00 -18.54
N GLU A 15 -3.12 -3.09 -18.57
CA GLU A 15 -2.89 -4.02 -17.46
C GLU A 15 -1.65 -3.67 -16.61
N SER A 16 -0.96 -2.56 -16.92
CA SER A 16 0.22 -2.12 -16.16
C SER A 16 -0.17 -1.47 -14.83
N ILE A 17 0.59 -1.78 -13.78
CA ILE A 17 0.47 -1.12 -12.47
C ILE A 17 0.80 0.38 -12.52
N TYR A 18 1.42 0.87 -13.60
CA TYR A 18 1.83 2.28 -13.77
C TYR A 18 0.74 3.15 -14.39
N THR A 19 -0.47 2.61 -14.58
CA THR A 19 -1.61 3.35 -15.12
C THR A 19 -2.25 4.27 -14.07
N PRO A 20 -2.77 5.45 -14.47
CA PRO A 20 -3.48 6.34 -13.54
C PRO A 20 -4.71 5.69 -12.88
N SER A 21 -5.38 4.77 -13.57
CA SER A 21 -6.52 4.02 -13.02
C SER A 21 -6.10 3.11 -11.87
N PHE A 22 -4.99 2.38 -12.02
CA PHE A 22 -4.46 1.52 -10.96
C PHE A 22 -4.01 2.36 -9.74
N GLN A 23 -3.33 3.48 -9.99
CA GLN A 23 -2.94 4.40 -8.92
C GLN A 23 -4.16 4.95 -8.16
N ARG A 24 -5.24 5.28 -8.87
CA ARG A 24 -6.49 5.74 -8.24
C ARG A 24 -7.15 4.63 -7.41
N SER A 25 -7.15 3.40 -7.90
CA SER A 25 -7.72 2.26 -7.16
C SER A 25 -6.95 2.03 -5.86
N THR A 26 -5.61 1.99 -5.91
CA THR A 26 -4.78 1.84 -4.70
C THR A 26 -4.95 3.00 -3.72
N ALA A 27 -5.17 4.23 -4.20
CA ALA A 27 -5.48 5.38 -3.33
C ALA A 27 -6.79 5.21 -2.57
N TRP A 28 -7.83 4.66 -3.20
CA TRP A 28 -9.10 4.39 -2.51
C TRP A 28 -8.94 3.32 -1.42
N PHE A 29 -8.21 2.24 -1.69
CA PHE A 29 -7.88 1.25 -0.68
C PHE A 29 -7.13 1.87 0.50
N LEU A 30 -6.11 2.69 0.22
CA LEU A 30 -5.35 3.39 1.25
C LEU A 30 -6.20 4.34 2.08
N LEU A 31 -7.12 5.08 1.45
CA LEU A 31 -8.02 5.98 2.17
C LEU A 31 -8.88 5.21 3.17
N VAL A 32 -9.49 4.11 2.74
CA VAL A 32 -10.32 3.28 3.61
C VAL A 32 -9.48 2.71 4.76
N LEU A 33 -8.32 2.13 4.46
CA LEU A 33 -7.42 1.58 5.47
C LEU A 33 -6.93 2.64 6.46
N ALA A 34 -6.59 3.84 5.99
CA ALA A 34 -6.13 4.94 6.84
C ALA A 34 -7.24 5.46 7.76
N LEU A 35 -8.50 5.49 7.29
CA LEU A 35 -9.64 5.83 8.16
C LEU A 35 -9.81 4.80 9.27
N PHE A 36 -9.73 3.50 8.95
CA PHE A 36 -9.80 2.46 9.96
C PHE A 36 -8.61 2.49 10.93
N GLU A 37 -7.41 2.74 10.42
CA GLU A 37 -6.20 2.84 11.24
C GLU A 37 -6.28 4.04 12.19
N GLY A 38 -6.80 5.19 11.73
CA GLY A 38 -7.08 6.34 12.58
C GLY A 38 -8.11 6.04 13.67
N ILE A 39 -9.27 5.45 13.32
CA ILE A 39 -10.32 5.10 14.30
C ILE A 39 -9.78 4.13 15.36
N THR A 40 -9.08 3.08 14.93
CA THR A 40 -8.50 2.07 15.84
C THR A 40 -7.34 2.64 16.65
N GLY A 41 -6.55 3.57 16.10
CA GLY A 41 -5.50 4.29 16.82
C GLY A 41 -6.06 5.17 17.93
N PHE A 42 -7.11 5.94 17.65
CA PHE A 42 -7.84 6.68 18.68
C PHE A 42 -8.47 5.75 19.72
N GLY A 43 -9.01 4.61 19.30
CA GLY A 43 -9.56 3.60 20.21
C GLY A 43 -8.51 2.96 21.13
N ALA A 44 -7.27 2.83 20.68
CA ALA A 44 -6.15 2.30 21.47
C ALA A 44 -5.52 3.34 22.43
N GLY A 45 -5.79 4.63 22.19
CA GLY A 45 -5.19 5.74 22.92
C GLY A 45 -5.65 5.84 24.38
N PRO A 46 -4.74 6.14 25.33
CA PRO A 46 -5.08 6.18 26.76
C PRO A 46 -6.09 7.28 27.13
N GLN A 47 -6.14 8.37 26.36
CA GLN A 47 -7.04 9.50 26.61
C GLN A 47 -8.33 9.45 25.79
N THR A 48 -8.32 8.73 24.66
CA THR A 48 -9.40 8.73 23.65
C THR A 48 -10.20 7.43 23.64
N SER A 49 -9.67 6.35 24.21
CA SER A 49 -10.30 5.02 24.21
C SER A 49 -11.69 4.99 24.81
N THR A 50 -11.96 5.72 25.91
CA THR A 50 -13.30 5.77 26.53
C THR A 50 -14.34 6.32 25.56
N THR A 51 -14.05 7.46 24.92
CA THR A 51 -14.97 8.08 23.95
C THR A 51 -15.24 7.17 22.76
N ILE A 52 -14.22 6.52 22.21
CA ILE A 52 -14.39 5.59 21.08
C ILE A 52 -15.17 4.34 21.51
N SER A 53 -14.88 3.80 22.69
CA SER A 53 -15.62 2.68 23.26
C SER A 53 -17.10 3.03 23.40
N ASP A 54 -17.43 4.20 23.96
CA ASP A 54 -18.82 4.63 24.14
C ASP A 54 -19.54 4.82 22.80
N LEU A 55 -18.90 5.47 21.83
CA LEU A 55 -19.45 5.68 20.48
C LEU A 55 -19.67 4.38 19.70
N THR A 56 -18.90 3.34 20.01
CA THR A 56 -19.02 2.02 19.39
C THR A 56 -19.75 1.00 20.27
N PHE A 57 -20.44 1.46 21.32
CA PHE A 57 -21.19 0.61 22.24
C PHE A 57 -20.34 -0.52 22.86
N GLY A 58 -19.06 -0.23 23.15
CA GLY A 58 -18.11 -1.15 23.76
C GLY A 58 -17.37 -2.07 22.78
N LEU A 59 -17.67 -2.03 21.48
CA LEU A 59 -17.00 -2.87 20.47
C LEU A 59 -15.50 -2.53 20.35
N LEU A 60 -15.18 -1.23 20.24
CA LEU A 60 -13.81 -0.72 20.17
C LEU A 60 -13.34 -0.21 21.54
N ASN A 61 -13.22 -1.14 22.49
CA ASN A 61 -12.45 -0.88 23.71
C ASN A 61 -10.95 -0.88 23.42
N ARG A 62 -10.15 -0.38 24.36
CA ARG A 62 -8.70 -0.20 24.20
C ARG A 62 -7.96 -1.45 23.70
N GLY A 63 -8.32 -2.64 24.20
CA GLY A 63 -7.68 -3.90 23.81
C GLY A 63 -8.01 -4.30 22.38
N ASN A 64 -9.31 -4.31 22.03
CA ASN A 64 -9.77 -4.64 20.68
C ASN A 64 -9.23 -3.63 19.65
N SER A 65 -9.27 -2.35 19.98
CA SER A 65 -8.74 -1.28 19.12
C SER A 65 -7.25 -1.45 18.86
N LEU A 66 -6.45 -1.79 19.88
CA LEU A 66 -5.01 -2.02 19.70
C LEU A 66 -4.74 -3.21 18.77
N GLN A 67 -5.43 -4.33 18.97
CA GLN A 67 -5.27 -5.52 18.12
C GLN A 67 -5.63 -5.23 16.67
N LEU A 68 -6.77 -4.55 16.43
CA LEU A 68 -7.20 -4.16 15.10
C LEU A 68 -6.25 -3.14 14.46
N HIS A 69 -5.77 -2.17 15.23
CA HIS A 69 -4.82 -1.16 14.76
C HIS A 69 -3.53 -1.82 14.26
N ILE A 70 -2.96 -2.74 15.04
CA ILE A 70 -1.77 -3.51 14.67
C ILE A 70 -2.05 -4.34 13.40
N LEU A 71 -3.19 -5.05 13.35
CA LEU A 71 -3.56 -5.87 12.20
C LEU A 71 -3.65 -5.07 10.88
N LEU A 72 -4.10 -3.80 10.96
CA LEU A 72 -4.23 -2.93 9.79
C LEU A 72 -2.89 -2.47 9.20
N ILE A 73 -1.79 -2.51 9.98
CA ILE A 73 -0.47 -2.06 9.54
C ILE A 73 0.02 -2.89 8.34
N GLY A 74 -0.17 -4.22 8.36
CA GLY A 74 0.26 -5.10 7.27
C GLY A 74 -0.35 -4.74 5.90
N PRO A 75 -1.69 -4.72 5.77
CA PRO A 75 -2.36 -4.24 4.56
C PRO A 75 -1.97 -2.81 4.17
N LEU A 76 -1.82 -1.89 5.13
CA LEU A 76 -1.37 -0.52 4.87
C LEU A 76 -0.01 -0.48 4.20
N ILE A 77 0.98 -1.20 4.75
CA ILE A 77 2.32 -1.29 4.18
C ILE A 77 2.25 -1.79 2.73
N PHE A 78 1.51 -2.87 2.48
CA PHE A 78 1.36 -3.44 1.14
C PHE A 78 0.81 -2.41 0.15
N PHE A 79 -0.36 -1.82 0.45
CA PHE A 79 -1.00 -0.88 -0.45
C PHE A 79 -0.23 0.42 -0.60
N PHE A 80 0.46 0.88 0.46
CA PHE A 80 1.28 2.09 0.41
C PHE A 80 2.45 1.92 -0.55
N VAL A 81 3.21 0.84 -0.40
CA VAL A 81 4.34 0.51 -1.26
C VAL A 81 3.91 0.33 -2.71
N LEU A 82 2.78 -0.36 -2.94
CA LEU A 82 2.22 -0.56 -4.27
C LEU A 82 1.75 0.76 -4.91
N HIS A 83 1.08 1.63 -4.14
CA HIS A 83 0.64 2.95 -4.58
C HIS A 83 1.83 3.85 -4.94
N SER A 84 2.88 3.87 -4.10
CA SER A 84 4.11 4.62 -4.37
C SER A 84 4.81 4.13 -5.63
N ALA A 85 4.93 2.80 -5.82
CA ALA A 85 5.53 2.22 -7.02
C ALA A 85 4.75 2.60 -8.29
N SER A 86 3.41 2.53 -8.23
CA SER A 86 2.52 2.96 -9.31
C SER A 86 2.72 4.45 -9.64
N GLY A 87 2.73 5.32 -8.61
CA GLY A 87 2.89 6.76 -8.77
C GLY A 87 4.25 7.16 -9.34
N ILE A 88 5.33 6.57 -8.84
CA ILE A 88 6.69 6.78 -9.36
C ILE A 88 6.76 6.35 -10.82
N GLY A 89 6.28 5.15 -11.15
CA GLY A 89 6.29 4.67 -12.53
C GLY A 89 5.46 5.57 -13.47
N SER A 90 4.26 5.97 -13.05
CA SER A 90 3.42 6.89 -13.83
C SER A 90 4.11 8.24 -14.06
N MET A 91 4.75 8.78 -13.02
CA MET A 91 5.50 10.04 -13.12
C MET A 91 6.68 9.94 -14.10
N LEU A 92 7.45 8.85 -14.05
CA LEU A 92 8.57 8.63 -14.98
C LEU A 92 8.09 8.52 -16.42
N LEU A 93 6.98 7.81 -16.66
CA LEU A 93 6.38 7.71 -18.01
C LEU A 93 5.91 9.07 -18.53
N ARG A 94 5.30 9.90 -17.68
CA ARG A 94 4.89 11.27 -18.04
C ARG A 94 6.07 12.16 -18.39
N ARG A 95 7.25 11.91 -17.81
CA ARG A 95 8.52 12.58 -18.14
C ARG A 95 9.22 11.97 -19.37
N GLY A 96 8.60 11.03 -20.07
CA GLY A 96 9.14 10.43 -21.29
C GLY A 96 10.15 9.30 -21.06
N ILE A 97 10.38 8.88 -19.81
CA ILE A 97 11.30 7.79 -19.50
C ILE A 97 10.63 6.45 -19.83
N LYS A 98 11.21 5.70 -20.76
CA LYS A 98 10.67 4.41 -21.26
C LYS A 98 11.66 3.24 -21.16
N ASN A 99 12.68 3.36 -20.31
CA ASN A 99 13.69 2.32 -20.17
C ASN A 99 13.09 1.06 -19.53
N TRP A 100 13.10 -0.05 -20.26
CA TRP A 100 12.51 -1.32 -19.81
C TRP A 100 13.09 -1.81 -18.48
N LEU A 101 14.39 -1.57 -18.24
CA LEU A 101 15.10 -2.04 -17.05
C LEU A 101 14.56 -1.35 -15.79
N ILE A 102 14.20 -0.07 -15.90
CA ILE A 102 13.61 0.69 -14.79
C ILE A 102 12.29 0.06 -14.35
N PHE A 103 11.39 -0.21 -15.31
CA PHE A 103 10.02 -0.63 -15.01
C PHE A 103 9.86 -2.13 -14.77
N LYS A 104 10.77 -2.98 -15.30
CA LYS A 104 10.73 -4.43 -15.07
C LYS A 104 11.61 -4.91 -13.93
N ILE A 105 12.69 -4.18 -13.62
CA ILE A 105 13.70 -4.64 -12.65
C ILE A 105 13.80 -3.66 -11.49
N ILE A 106 14.16 -2.40 -11.75
CA ILE A 106 14.51 -1.45 -10.68
C ILE A 106 13.30 -1.16 -9.78
N ILE A 107 12.18 -0.68 -10.35
CA ILE A 107 10.99 -0.35 -9.56
C ILE A 107 10.49 -1.58 -8.80
N PRO A 108 10.24 -2.75 -9.45
CA PRO A 108 9.82 -3.93 -8.71
C PRO A 108 10.77 -4.38 -7.61
N SER A 109 12.09 -4.32 -7.84
CA SER A 109 13.08 -4.72 -6.81
C SER A 109 13.06 -3.78 -5.60
N LEU A 110 12.95 -2.47 -5.83
CA LEU A 110 12.79 -1.49 -4.76
C LEU A 110 11.47 -1.68 -4.02
N THR A 111 10.37 -1.92 -4.74
CA THR A 111 9.05 -2.22 -4.17
C THR A 111 9.11 -3.44 -3.24
N ILE A 112 9.71 -4.55 -3.71
CA ILE A 112 9.87 -5.76 -2.90
C ILE A 112 10.77 -5.49 -1.69
N GLY A 113 11.89 -4.81 -1.88
CA GLY A 113 12.82 -4.49 -0.79
C GLY A 113 12.16 -3.65 0.30
N ILE A 114 11.45 -2.58 -0.07
CA ILE A 114 10.74 -1.72 0.89
C ILE A 114 9.61 -2.50 1.58
N TYR A 115 8.89 -3.35 0.85
CA TYR A 115 7.85 -4.18 1.45
C TYR A 115 8.43 -5.15 2.49
N ILE A 116 9.54 -5.82 2.19
CA ILE A 116 10.23 -6.72 3.14
C ILE A 116 10.66 -5.96 4.38
N ILE A 117 11.29 -4.78 4.22
CA ILE A 117 11.69 -3.93 5.35
C ILE A 117 10.47 -3.53 6.19
N GLY A 118 9.40 -3.09 5.55
CA GLY A 118 8.17 -2.70 6.24
C GLY A 118 7.57 -3.85 7.04
N ILE A 119 7.46 -5.04 6.45
CA ILE A 119 6.97 -6.24 7.14
C ILE A 119 7.90 -6.67 8.27
N TYR A 120 9.21 -6.61 8.07
CA TYR A 120 10.17 -6.90 9.14
C TYR A 120 9.98 -5.96 10.34
N LEU A 121 9.84 -4.66 10.10
CA LEU A 121 9.56 -3.68 11.15
C LEU A 121 8.20 -3.93 11.82
N TYR A 122 7.18 -4.30 11.04
CA TYR A 122 5.87 -4.66 11.57
C TYR A 122 5.94 -5.87 12.50
N VAL A 123 6.66 -6.92 12.10
CA VAL A 123 6.83 -8.13 12.93
C VAL A 123 7.57 -7.84 14.23
N LEU A 124 8.50 -6.89 14.25
CA LEU A 124 9.16 -6.46 15.50
C LEU A 124 8.22 -5.77 16.50
N LEU A 125 7.04 -5.32 16.06
CA LEU A 125 6.02 -4.68 16.90
C LEU A 125 5.00 -5.68 17.46
N LEU A 126 5.01 -6.93 16.98
CA LEU A 126 4.15 -8.04 17.45
C LEU A 126 4.80 -8.77 18.62
#